data_AF-A0A3B9H4X7-F1
#
_entry.id   AF-A0A3B9H4X7-F1
#
_cell.length_a   1.000
_cell.length_b   1.000
_cell.length_c   1.000
_cell.angle_alpha   90.00
_cell.angle_beta   90.00
_cell.angle_gamma   90.00
#
_symmetry.space_group_name_H-M   'P 1'
#
loop_
_entity.id
_entity.type
_entity.pdbx_description
1 polymer ?
#
loop_
_entity_poly.entity_id
_entity_poly.type
_entity_poly.pdbx_seq_one_letter_code
_entity_poly.pdbx_strand_id
1 'polypeptide(L)'
;MGGGKETPRQKMIGLMYLVLMAMLAMNVSKEIINAFVTLNNKLESSIEQTENANNTLLSEFGQALQSLKAQGAPPSEVKRVEMHKNTNDSIVEFTRKICNDIVKRNILLLVSAVDPSTTFEEIEGIDMAVIGDDAAAKDKAKKLAEKVTSLGLIMDDGHGHEGHAEGHEDPYENPLFHIDDAGYIHIKDLGGRSKKDDYDTPTRILAGPDFEHIAPEGQHFMDNIKDYRNRLCGLIADHPSDTMENGTVYQYKFDTALFSNPEFLISESDRQTFKNEVDSTLAQMVADNKIDPEDKDVIGEIYVRMTIPEKVMNHGLPYPWIFGQF
;
A
#
# COMPACT_ATOMS: atom_id res chain seq x y z
N MET A 1 -51.09 -25.86 -4.20
CA MET A 1 -50.89 -24.68 -5.07
C MET A 1 -51.92 -23.62 -4.71
N GLY A 2 -51.64 -22.80 -3.70
CA GLY A 2 -52.49 -21.69 -3.26
C GLY A 2 -51.92 -20.35 -3.75
N GLY A 3 -51.83 -20.17 -5.07
CA GLY A 3 -51.39 -18.90 -5.66
C GLY A 3 -52.54 -17.90 -5.64
N GLY A 4 -52.74 -17.21 -4.52
CA GLY A 4 -53.59 -16.03 -4.49
C GLY A 4 -53.03 -15.02 -5.49
N LYS A 5 -53.77 -14.74 -6.57
CA LYS A 5 -53.36 -13.75 -7.57
C LYS A 5 -53.16 -12.42 -6.86
N GLU A 6 -51.92 -11.91 -6.85
CA GLU A 6 -51.60 -10.60 -6.29
C GLU A 6 -52.56 -9.56 -6.83
N THR A 7 -53.12 -8.74 -5.93
CA THR A 7 -54.04 -7.68 -6.31
C THR A 7 -53.32 -6.66 -7.20
N PRO A 8 -54.01 -5.98 -8.14
CA PRO A 8 -53.39 -4.95 -8.98
C PRO A 8 -52.63 -3.88 -8.18
N ARG A 9 -53.08 -3.57 -6.95
CA ARG A 9 -52.39 -2.68 -6.02
C ARG A 9 -51.07 -3.27 -5.51
N GLN A 10 -51.03 -4.55 -5.12
CA GLN A 10 -49.80 -5.22 -4.72
C GLN A 10 -48.79 -5.29 -5.87
N LYS A 11 -49.25 -5.51 -7.10
CA LYS A 11 -48.40 -5.45 -8.29
C LYS A 11 -47.85 -4.05 -8.55
N MET A 12 -48.68 -3.01 -8.38
CA MET A 12 -48.21 -1.62 -8.48
C MET A 12 -47.18 -1.27 -7.39
N ILE A 13 -47.40 -1.72 -6.16
CA ILE A 13 -46.46 -1.50 -5.05
C ILE A 13 -45.16 -2.28 -5.26
N GLY A 14 -45.23 -3.54 -5.69
CA GLY A 14 -44.06 -4.35 -6.02
C GLY A 14 -43.25 -3.78 -7.17
N LEU A 15 -43.92 -3.29 -8.21
CA LEU A 15 -43.26 -2.63 -9.34
C LEU A 15 -42.65 -1.29 -8.93
N MET A 16 -43.32 -0.51 -8.06
CA MET A 16 -42.76 0.72 -7.50
C MET A 16 -41.52 0.45 -6.63
N TYR A 17 -41.52 -0.61 -5.83
CA TYR A 17 -40.37 -0.99 -5.00
C TYR A 17 -39.19 -1.47 -5.85
N LEU A 18 -39.44 -2.22 -6.93
CA LEU A 18 -38.42 -2.60 -7.90
C LEU A 18 -37.84 -1.38 -8.64
N VAL A 19 -38.69 -0.43 -9.04
CA VAL A 19 -38.25 0.81 -9.68
C VAL A 19 -37.46 1.69 -8.71
N LEU A 20 -37.88 1.79 -7.44
CA LEU A 20 -37.15 2.52 -6.40
C LEU A 20 -35.79 1.88 -6.12
N MET A 21 -35.72 0.55 -5.97
CA MET A 21 -34.45 -0.16 -5.80
C MET A 21 -33.54 0.00 -7.00
N ALA A 22 -34.08 -0.02 -8.23
CA ALA A 22 -33.31 0.24 -9.45
C ALA A 22 -32.78 1.69 -9.51
N MET A 23 -33.59 2.68 -9.12
CA MET A 23 -33.16 4.09 -9.05
C MET A 23 -32.11 4.33 -7.97
N LEU A 24 -32.25 3.69 -6.79
CA LEU A 24 -31.25 3.74 -5.74
C LEU A 24 -29.94 3.08 -6.19
N ALA A 25 -29.99 1.88 -6.76
CA ALA A 25 -28.82 1.19 -7.29
C ALA A 25 -28.09 2.02 -8.38
N MET A 26 -28.84 2.64 -9.31
CA MET A 26 -28.26 3.49 -10.35
C MET A 26 -27.57 4.75 -9.79
N ASN A 27 -28.07 5.32 -8.69
CA ASN A 27 -27.46 6.50 -8.07
C ASN A 27 -26.30 6.13 -7.12
N VAL A 28 -26.41 5.02 -6.39
CA VAL A 28 -25.36 4.49 -5.51
C VAL A 28 -24.09 4.19 -6.31
N SER A 29 -24.23 3.67 -7.54
CA SER A 29 -23.10 3.44 -8.45
C SER A 29 -22.24 4.69 -8.68
N LYS A 30 -22.87 5.87 -8.82
CA LYS A 30 -22.16 7.13 -9.08
C LYS A 30 -21.44 7.67 -7.84
N GLU A 31 -22.05 7.54 -6.67
CA GLU A 31 -21.45 7.99 -5.41
C GLU A 31 -20.22 7.15 -5.05
N ILE A 32 -20.28 5.83 -5.31
CA ILE A 32 -19.17 4.92 -5.04
C ILE A 32 -18.00 5.14 -6.00
N ILE A 33 -18.26 5.41 -7.28
CA ILE A 33 -17.20 5.82 -8.21
C ILE A 33 -16.53 7.10 -7.73
N ASN A 34 -17.30 8.13 -7.37
CA ASN A 34 -16.71 9.37 -6.89
C ASN A 34 -15.87 9.14 -5.63
N ALA A 35 -16.28 8.25 -4.73
CA ALA A 35 -15.48 7.84 -3.59
C ALA A 35 -14.18 7.14 -4.04
N PHE A 36 -14.25 6.23 -5.01
CA PHE A 36 -13.09 5.53 -5.55
C PHE A 36 -12.10 6.47 -6.27
N VAL A 37 -12.59 7.38 -7.12
CA VAL A 37 -11.76 8.43 -7.76
C VAL A 37 -11.12 9.32 -6.69
N THR A 38 -11.89 9.72 -5.67
CA THR A 38 -11.36 10.54 -4.57
C THR A 38 -10.27 9.80 -3.79
N LEU A 39 -10.46 8.51 -3.52
CA LEU A 39 -9.46 7.68 -2.84
C LEU A 39 -8.22 7.50 -3.71
N ASN A 40 -8.40 7.25 -5.02
CA ASN A 40 -7.30 7.17 -5.97
C ASN A 40 -6.48 8.47 -5.98
N ASN A 41 -7.14 9.62 -6.13
CA ASN A 41 -6.45 10.92 -6.15
C ASN A 41 -5.72 11.21 -4.83
N LYS A 42 -6.24 10.74 -3.70
CA LYS A 42 -5.54 10.84 -2.41
C LYS A 42 -4.33 9.92 -2.33
N LEU A 43 -4.44 8.69 -2.86
CA LEU A 43 -3.32 7.76 -2.95
C LEU A 43 -2.23 8.33 -3.86
N GLU A 44 -2.58 8.80 -5.05
CA GLU A 44 -1.65 9.45 -5.99
C GLU A 44 -0.96 10.65 -5.34
N SER A 45 -1.71 11.56 -4.71
CA SER A 45 -1.11 12.69 -4.01
C SER A 45 -0.18 12.27 -2.86
N SER A 46 -0.51 11.17 -2.16
CA SER A 46 0.35 10.61 -1.11
C SER A 46 1.63 10.01 -1.69
N ILE A 47 1.55 9.36 -2.86
CA ILE A 47 2.71 8.80 -3.56
C ILE A 47 3.62 9.94 -4.01
N GLU A 48 3.09 10.96 -4.69
CA GLU A 48 3.85 12.13 -5.11
C GLU A 48 4.54 12.84 -3.93
N GLN A 49 3.84 13.02 -2.80
CA GLN A 49 4.45 13.61 -1.60
C GLN A 49 5.58 12.75 -1.05
N THR A 50 5.38 11.43 -1.02
CA THR A 50 6.37 10.46 -0.53
C THR A 50 7.60 10.42 -1.43
N GLU A 51 7.39 10.40 -2.75
CA GLU A 51 8.46 10.46 -3.73
C GLU A 51 9.27 11.75 -3.61
N ASN A 52 8.61 12.91 -3.54
CA ASN A 52 9.28 14.20 -3.37
C ASN A 52 10.10 14.27 -2.07
N ALA A 53 9.55 13.76 -0.97
CA ALA A 53 10.28 13.67 0.30
C ALA A 53 11.51 12.75 0.17
N ASN A 54 11.35 11.59 -0.46
CA ASN A 54 12.43 10.64 -0.69
C ASN A 54 13.55 11.23 -1.57
N ASN A 55 13.20 11.90 -2.67
CA ASN A 55 14.14 12.57 -3.56
C ASN A 55 14.91 13.69 -2.85
N THR A 56 14.22 14.45 -1.99
CA THR A 56 14.83 15.50 -1.16
C THR A 56 15.86 14.89 -0.20
N LEU A 57 15.47 13.86 0.56
CA LEU A 57 16.37 13.19 1.51
C LEU A 57 17.60 12.57 0.83
N LEU A 58 17.41 11.91 -0.31
CA LEU A 58 18.50 11.34 -1.09
C LEU A 58 19.50 12.42 -1.53
N SER A 59 19.00 13.56 -2.00
CA SER A 59 19.83 14.70 -2.39
C SER A 59 20.61 15.28 -1.20
N GLU A 60 19.95 15.47 -0.05
CA GLU A 60 20.58 16.00 1.17
C GLU A 60 21.73 15.12 1.66
N PHE A 61 21.52 13.80 1.78
CA PHE A 61 22.59 12.88 2.16
C PHE A 61 23.72 12.83 1.12
N GLY A 62 23.37 12.89 -0.18
CA GLY A 62 24.36 12.96 -1.26
C GLY A 62 25.25 14.20 -1.15
N GLN A 63 24.66 15.38 -0.93
CA GLN A 63 25.38 16.63 -0.76
C GLN A 63 26.23 16.65 0.51
N ALA A 64 25.69 16.15 1.64
CA ALA A 64 26.42 16.04 2.89
C ALA A 64 27.68 15.17 2.73
N LEU A 65 27.54 14.00 2.09
CA LEU A 65 28.66 13.09 1.84
C LEU A 65 29.71 13.71 0.91
N GLN A 66 29.28 14.40 -0.16
CA GLN A 66 30.19 15.09 -1.07
C GLN A 66 30.96 16.21 -0.36
N SER A 67 30.28 17.01 0.46
CA SER A 67 30.88 18.10 1.24
C SER A 67 31.92 17.59 2.23
N LEU A 68 31.62 16.52 2.97
CA LEU A 68 32.56 15.89 3.90
C LEU A 68 33.83 15.37 3.19
N LYS A 69 33.65 14.70 2.05
CA LYS A 69 34.77 14.22 1.24
C LYS A 69 35.63 15.38 0.73
N ALA A 70 35.02 16.49 0.30
CA ALA A 70 35.73 17.68 -0.18
C ALA A 70 36.50 18.41 0.92
N GLN A 71 35.98 18.44 2.14
CA GLN A 71 36.61 19.08 3.30
C GLN A 71 37.74 18.26 3.93
N GLY A 72 37.96 17.03 3.48
CA GLY A 72 38.96 16.13 4.06
C GLY A 72 38.56 15.63 5.45
N ALA A 73 37.26 15.45 5.71
CA ALA A 73 36.75 14.96 6.97
C ALA A 73 37.38 13.59 7.36
N PRO A 74 37.47 13.25 8.66
CA PRO A 74 38.01 11.98 9.10
C PRO A 74 37.32 10.78 8.42
N PRO A 75 38.05 9.71 8.05
CA PRO A 75 37.45 8.53 7.41
C PRO A 75 36.32 7.88 8.22
N SER A 76 36.34 7.98 9.56
CA SER A 76 35.27 7.49 10.43
C SER A 76 33.96 8.26 10.25
N GLU A 77 34.04 9.57 10.06
CA GLU A 77 32.88 10.43 9.84
C GLU A 77 32.27 10.23 8.45
N VAL A 78 33.11 10.10 7.42
CA VAL A 78 32.64 9.77 6.07
C VAL A 78 31.91 8.43 6.06
N LYS A 79 32.44 7.41 6.74
CA LYS A 79 31.79 6.10 6.86
C LYS A 79 30.46 6.15 7.59
N ARG A 80 30.35 6.97 8.65
CA ARG A 80 29.10 7.14 9.40
C ARG A 80 28.00 7.73 8.51
N VAL A 81 28.30 8.80 7.77
CA VAL A 81 27.32 9.41 6.87
C VAL A 81 26.97 8.50 5.69
N GLU A 82 27.95 7.76 5.17
CA GLU A 82 27.71 6.75 4.13
C GLU A 82 26.79 5.62 4.62
N MET A 83 26.92 5.21 5.89
CA MET A 83 25.99 4.25 6.52
C MET A 83 24.56 4.80 6.55
N HIS A 84 24.34 6.02 7.06
CA HIS A 84 23.00 6.62 7.11
C HIS A 84 22.40 6.83 5.72
N LYS A 85 23.22 7.21 4.73
CA LYS A 85 22.77 7.28 3.34
C LYS A 85 22.28 5.92 2.84
N ASN A 86 23.03 4.84 3.07
CA ASN A 86 22.62 3.50 2.63
C ASN A 86 21.35 3.01 3.34
N THR A 87 21.18 3.35 4.62
CA THR A 87 19.93 3.12 5.35
C THR A 87 18.78 3.89 4.71
N ASN A 88 18.98 5.18 4.39
CA ASN A 88 17.98 5.99 3.73
C ASN A 88 17.61 5.45 2.33
N ASP A 89 18.60 5.07 1.52
CA ASP A 89 18.38 4.43 0.21
C ASP A 89 17.47 3.19 0.35
N SER A 90 17.72 2.38 1.38
CA SER A 90 16.89 1.20 1.70
C SER A 90 15.47 1.61 2.08
N ILE A 91 15.30 2.61 2.95
CA ILE A 91 13.98 3.12 3.34
C ILE A 91 13.19 3.58 2.11
N VAL A 92 13.81 4.36 1.23
CA VAL A 92 13.19 4.83 -0.02
C VAL A 92 12.75 3.65 -0.89
N GLU A 93 13.61 2.65 -1.07
CA GLU A 93 13.29 1.46 -1.86
C GLU A 93 12.10 0.69 -1.29
N PHE A 94 12.08 0.43 0.02
CA PHE A 94 10.97 -0.26 0.68
C PHE A 94 9.68 0.56 0.65
N THR A 95 9.78 1.88 0.78
CA THR A 95 8.64 2.79 0.69
C THR A 95 8.00 2.72 -0.71
N ARG A 96 8.82 2.78 -1.76
CA ARG A 96 8.33 2.58 -3.14
C ARG A 96 7.68 1.21 -3.32
N LYS A 97 8.28 0.14 -2.79
CA LYS A 97 7.72 -1.22 -2.90
C LYS A 97 6.33 -1.34 -2.28
N ILE A 98 6.09 -0.79 -1.09
CA ILE A 98 4.76 -0.86 -0.46
C ILE A 98 3.75 0.04 -1.17
N CYS A 99 4.14 1.23 -1.64
CA CYS A 99 3.29 2.08 -2.48
C CYS A 99 2.87 1.32 -3.75
N ASN A 100 3.83 0.71 -4.44
CA ASN A 100 3.58 -0.10 -5.62
C ASN A 100 2.72 -1.32 -5.30
N ASP A 101 2.90 -2.00 -4.17
CA ASP A 101 2.06 -3.14 -3.79
C ASP A 101 0.58 -2.75 -3.66
N ILE A 102 0.30 -1.61 -3.01
CA ILE A 102 -1.05 -1.05 -2.89
C ILE A 102 -1.63 -0.76 -4.28
N VAL A 103 -0.87 -0.10 -5.15
CA VAL A 103 -1.31 0.24 -6.51
C VAL A 103 -1.52 -1.01 -7.37
N LYS A 104 -0.61 -1.99 -7.32
CA LYS A 104 -0.74 -3.27 -8.04
C LYS A 104 -1.98 -4.03 -7.61
N ARG A 105 -2.34 -4.03 -6.33
CA ARG A 105 -3.59 -4.61 -5.84
C ARG A 105 -4.80 -3.86 -6.35
N ASN A 106 -4.76 -2.53 -6.38
CA ASN A 106 -5.82 -1.76 -7.02
C ASN A 106 -5.95 -2.12 -8.50
N ILE A 107 -4.86 -2.20 -9.25
CA ILE A 107 -4.88 -2.66 -10.65
C ILE A 107 -5.50 -4.06 -10.75
N LEU A 108 -5.12 -5.00 -9.88
CA LEU A 108 -5.71 -6.34 -9.83
C LEU A 108 -7.24 -6.27 -9.65
N LEU A 109 -7.73 -5.50 -8.68
CA LEU A 109 -9.16 -5.33 -8.44
C LEU A 109 -9.87 -4.70 -9.65
N LEU A 110 -9.24 -3.70 -10.28
CA LEU A 110 -9.78 -2.97 -11.41
C LEU A 110 -9.92 -3.84 -12.66
N VAL A 111 -8.86 -4.58 -13.00
CA VAL A 111 -8.83 -5.47 -14.15
C VAL A 111 -9.69 -6.71 -13.91
N SER A 112 -9.64 -7.28 -12.70
CA SER A 112 -10.41 -8.48 -12.34
C SER A 112 -11.91 -8.25 -12.31
N ALA A 113 -12.35 -7.01 -12.16
CA ALA A 113 -13.75 -6.66 -12.30
C ALA A 113 -14.27 -6.97 -13.72
N VAL A 114 -13.45 -6.84 -14.76
CA VAL A 114 -13.85 -7.10 -16.14
C VAL A 114 -13.37 -8.46 -16.64
N ASP A 115 -12.16 -8.87 -16.25
CA ASP A 115 -11.60 -10.19 -16.54
C ASP A 115 -11.26 -10.93 -15.22
N PRO A 116 -12.20 -11.73 -14.68
CA PRO A 116 -12.00 -12.47 -13.43
C PRO A 116 -10.85 -13.48 -13.44
N SER A 117 -10.28 -13.81 -14.61
CA SER A 117 -9.15 -14.73 -14.73
C SER A 117 -7.80 -14.07 -14.43
N THR A 118 -7.77 -12.75 -14.27
CA THR A 118 -6.56 -11.99 -13.95
C THR A 118 -5.98 -12.41 -12.61
N THR A 119 -4.68 -12.66 -12.59
CA THR A 119 -3.92 -13.06 -11.41
C THR A 119 -2.92 -11.99 -10.99
N PHE A 120 -2.51 -11.98 -9.72
CA PHE A 120 -1.50 -11.04 -9.24
C PHE A 120 -0.14 -11.24 -9.92
N GLU A 121 0.19 -12.47 -10.34
CA GLU A 121 1.43 -12.78 -11.06
C GLU A 121 1.57 -11.98 -12.37
N GLU A 122 0.46 -11.65 -13.04
CA GLU A 122 0.48 -10.81 -14.24
C GLU A 122 0.90 -9.36 -13.97
N ILE A 123 0.86 -8.93 -12.71
CA ILE A 123 1.07 -7.55 -12.25
C ILE A 123 2.33 -7.45 -11.38
N GLU A 124 2.72 -8.53 -10.71
CA GLU A 124 3.87 -8.55 -9.82
C GLU A 124 5.18 -8.27 -10.58
N GLY A 125 5.90 -7.23 -10.12
CA GLY A 125 7.22 -6.87 -10.63
C GLY A 125 7.20 -6.00 -11.88
N ILE A 126 6.04 -5.54 -12.36
CA ILE A 126 5.97 -4.63 -13.53
C ILE A 126 6.76 -3.33 -13.31
N ASP A 127 6.91 -2.88 -12.06
CA ASP A 127 7.74 -1.73 -11.69
C ASP A 127 9.20 -1.89 -12.12
N MET A 128 9.71 -3.12 -12.14
CA MET A 128 11.09 -3.44 -12.58
C MET A 128 11.32 -3.24 -14.08
N ALA A 129 10.26 -2.98 -14.87
CA ALA A 129 10.37 -2.67 -16.29
C ALA A 129 11.07 -1.34 -16.56
N VAL A 130 11.03 -0.40 -15.59
CA VAL A 130 11.63 0.94 -15.68
C VAL A 130 12.89 1.07 -14.83
N ILE A 131 12.89 0.55 -13.61
CA ILE A 131 14.03 0.68 -12.66
C ILE A 131 15.17 -0.32 -12.90
N GLY A 132 15.06 -1.16 -13.94
CA GLY A 132 16.08 -2.12 -14.32
C GLY A 132 15.98 -2.55 -15.78
N ASP A 133 16.99 -3.29 -16.23
CA ASP A 133 16.97 -3.95 -17.55
C ASP A 133 16.41 -5.37 -17.45
N ASP A 134 15.30 -5.53 -16.72
CA ASP A 134 14.67 -6.83 -16.52
C ASP A 134 13.74 -7.16 -17.69
N ALA A 135 14.21 -7.99 -18.62
CA ALA A 135 13.45 -8.40 -19.79
C ALA A 135 12.11 -9.08 -19.45
N ALA A 136 12.01 -9.80 -18.33
CA ALA A 136 10.78 -10.48 -17.92
C ALA A 136 9.77 -9.46 -17.37
N ALA A 137 10.22 -8.49 -16.59
CA ALA A 137 9.37 -7.39 -16.12
C ALA A 137 8.85 -6.54 -17.29
N LYS A 138 9.70 -6.24 -18.27
CA LYS A 138 9.31 -5.50 -19.48
C LYS A 138 8.25 -6.24 -20.30
N ASP A 139 8.43 -7.54 -20.53
CA ASP A 139 7.44 -8.38 -21.22
C ASP A 139 6.12 -8.45 -20.45
N LYS A 140 6.19 -8.58 -19.12
CA LYS A 140 5.01 -8.60 -18.23
C LYS A 140 4.24 -7.28 -18.27
N ALA A 141 4.92 -6.14 -18.11
CA ALA A 141 4.32 -4.81 -18.17
C ALA A 141 3.65 -4.56 -19.52
N LYS A 142 4.31 -4.95 -20.62
CA LYS A 142 3.74 -4.84 -21.96
C LYS A 142 2.47 -5.69 -22.13
N LYS A 143 2.48 -6.95 -21.71
CA LYS A 143 1.29 -7.82 -21.78
C LYS A 143 0.13 -7.28 -20.95
N LEU A 144 0.41 -6.75 -19.77
CA LEU A 144 -0.60 -6.13 -18.93
C LEU A 144 -1.19 -4.87 -19.60
N ALA A 145 -0.35 -4.02 -20.20
CA ALA A 145 -0.78 -2.84 -20.94
C ALA A 145 -1.68 -3.19 -22.14
N GLU A 146 -1.30 -4.21 -22.92
CA GLU A 146 -2.10 -4.75 -24.03
C GLU A 146 -3.45 -5.29 -23.54
N LYS A 147 -3.45 -6.07 -22.45
CA LYS A 147 -4.66 -6.61 -21.82
C LYS A 147 -5.59 -5.50 -21.37
N VAL A 148 -5.10 -4.52 -20.60
CA VAL A 148 -5.87 -3.35 -20.14
C VAL A 148 -6.51 -2.61 -21.31
N THR A 149 -5.75 -2.36 -22.37
CA THR A 149 -6.23 -1.66 -23.56
C THR A 149 -7.33 -2.45 -24.26
N SER A 150 -7.16 -3.76 -24.40
CA SER A 150 -8.14 -4.64 -25.05
C SER A 150 -9.48 -4.75 -24.29
N LEU A 151 -9.44 -4.59 -22.96
CA LEU A 151 -10.63 -4.71 -22.11
C LEU A 151 -11.54 -3.47 -22.13
N GLY A 152 -11.05 -2.32 -22.62
CA GLY A 152 -11.84 -1.08 -22.67
C GLY A 152 -12.32 -0.63 -21.28
N LEU A 153 -11.43 -0.72 -20.28
CA LEU A 153 -11.75 -0.44 -18.87
C LEU A 153 -12.14 1.03 -18.63
N ILE A 154 -11.52 1.95 -19.39
CA ILE A 154 -11.77 3.39 -19.36
C ILE A 154 -12.33 3.77 -20.73
N MET A 155 -13.49 4.43 -20.75
CA MET A 155 -14.01 5.06 -21.97
C MET A 155 -13.13 6.26 -22.29
N ASP A 156 -12.70 6.39 -23.54
CA ASP A 156 -11.98 7.58 -23.97
C ASP A 156 -12.97 8.75 -24.05
N ASP A 157 -12.90 9.67 -23.08
CA ASP A 157 -13.71 10.89 -23.01
C ASP A 157 -13.39 11.86 -24.16
N GLY A 158 -12.37 11.58 -24.99
CA GLY A 158 -11.87 12.50 -26.03
C GLY A 158 -11.10 13.68 -25.45
N HIS A 159 -10.88 13.71 -24.13
CA HIS A 159 -9.96 14.61 -23.44
C HIS A 159 -8.66 13.84 -23.16
N GLY A 160 -7.96 13.49 -24.23
CA GLY A 160 -6.61 12.97 -24.12
C GLY A 160 -5.77 13.97 -23.32
N HIS A 161 -5.19 13.53 -22.22
CA HIS A 161 -4.00 14.19 -21.72
C HIS A 161 -2.94 14.02 -22.81
N GLU A 162 -2.76 15.07 -23.62
CA GLU A 162 -1.58 15.25 -24.46
C GLU A 162 -0.36 15.36 -23.53
N GLY A 163 0.10 14.21 -23.02
CA GLY A 163 1.40 14.07 -22.40
C GLY A 163 2.44 14.12 -23.52
N HIS A 164 3.20 15.20 -23.55
CA HIS A 164 4.40 15.46 -24.34
C HIS A 164 4.80 14.38 -25.35
N ALA A 165 4.43 14.60 -26.61
CA ALA A 165 5.02 13.95 -27.75
C ALA A 165 6.49 14.36 -27.90
N GLU A 166 7.38 13.74 -27.11
CA GLU A 166 8.80 13.68 -27.40
C GLU A 166 9.19 12.25 -27.80
N GLY A 167 8.84 11.86 -29.04
CA GLY A 167 9.61 10.92 -29.88
C GLY A 167 9.91 9.49 -29.40
N HIS A 168 9.55 9.11 -28.19
CA HIS A 168 9.71 7.77 -27.64
C HIS A 168 8.32 7.17 -27.41
N GLU A 169 7.96 6.14 -28.17
CA GLU A 169 6.80 5.29 -27.85
C GLU A 169 7.07 4.67 -26.47
N ASP A 170 6.27 5.02 -25.46
CA ASP A 170 6.24 4.29 -24.19
C ASP A 170 5.64 2.90 -24.50
N PRO A 171 6.44 1.81 -24.43
CA PRO A 171 5.96 0.47 -24.77
C PRO A 171 4.92 -0.07 -23.78
N TYR A 172 4.68 0.65 -22.67
CA TYR A 172 3.72 0.30 -21.64
C TYR A 172 2.48 1.22 -21.65
N GLU A 173 2.35 2.10 -22.64
CA GLU A 173 1.24 3.03 -22.75
C GLU A 173 -0.11 2.29 -22.74
N ASN A 174 -0.97 2.64 -21.78
CA ASN A 174 -2.31 2.08 -21.61
C ASN A 174 -3.23 3.09 -20.90
N PRO A 175 -4.56 2.92 -20.91
CA PRO A 175 -5.49 3.87 -20.32
C PRO A 175 -5.62 3.80 -18.79
N LEU A 176 -5.06 2.79 -18.11
CA LEU A 176 -5.31 2.55 -16.68
C LEU A 176 -4.17 3.00 -15.76
N PHE A 177 -2.93 2.73 -16.13
CA PHE A 177 -1.78 3.02 -15.28
C PHE A 177 -0.57 3.49 -16.10
N HIS A 178 0.40 4.10 -15.44
CA HIS A 178 1.74 4.30 -15.97
C HIS A 178 2.78 4.02 -14.89
N ILE A 179 4.03 3.86 -15.32
CA ILE A 179 5.18 3.67 -14.42
C ILE A 179 6.13 4.82 -14.70
N ASP A 180 6.45 5.61 -13.67
CA ASP A 180 7.36 6.74 -13.82
C ASP A 180 8.83 6.28 -13.87
N ASP A 181 9.74 7.23 -14.16
CA ASP A 181 11.18 6.97 -14.23
C ASP A 181 11.77 6.52 -12.88
N ALA A 182 11.13 6.87 -11.77
CA ALA A 182 11.50 6.45 -10.42
C ALA A 182 10.96 5.05 -10.08
N GLY A 183 10.15 4.44 -10.94
CA GLY A 183 9.52 3.13 -10.76
C GLY A 183 8.27 3.13 -9.89
N TYR A 184 7.68 4.27 -9.58
CA TYR A 184 6.35 4.32 -8.97
C TYR A 184 5.29 4.01 -10.02
N ILE A 185 4.31 3.21 -9.60
CA ILE A 185 3.16 2.88 -10.43
C ILE A 185 2.03 3.82 -10.05
N HIS A 186 1.42 4.44 -11.05
CA HIS A 186 0.36 5.43 -10.89
C HIS A 186 -0.88 4.99 -11.65
N ILE A 187 -2.04 5.11 -11.01
CA ILE A 187 -3.33 4.87 -11.65
C ILE A 187 -3.80 6.18 -12.29
N LYS A 188 -4.05 6.13 -13.60
CA LYS A 188 -4.58 7.24 -14.39
C LYS A 188 -6.01 7.59 -13.97
N ASP A 189 -6.53 8.72 -14.44
CA ASP A 189 -7.89 9.16 -14.10
C ASP A 189 -8.94 8.07 -14.42
N LEU A 190 -9.82 7.86 -13.46
CA LEU A 190 -10.84 6.82 -13.46
C LEU A 190 -12.23 7.38 -13.76
N GLY A 191 -12.35 8.68 -14.08
CA GLY A 191 -13.61 9.33 -14.43
C GLY A 191 -14.36 8.63 -15.58
N GLY A 192 -13.64 8.15 -16.58
CA GLY A 192 -14.16 7.44 -17.75
C GLY A 192 -14.50 5.95 -17.53
N ARG A 193 -14.37 5.39 -16.33
CA ARG A 193 -14.46 3.93 -16.11
C ARG A 193 -15.77 3.30 -16.58
N SER A 194 -15.69 2.17 -17.29
CA SER A 194 -16.84 1.51 -17.95
C SER A 194 -17.65 0.60 -17.01
N LYS A 195 -17.02 -0.23 -16.17
CA LYS A 195 -17.68 -1.07 -15.15
C LYS A 195 -17.72 -0.35 -13.80
N LYS A 196 -18.94 -0.01 -13.37
CA LYS A 196 -19.22 0.99 -12.31
C LYS A 196 -19.71 0.41 -10.98
N ASP A 197 -20.16 -0.84 -10.97
CA ASP A 197 -20.65 -1.56 -9.80
C ASP A 197 -20.01 -2.96 -9.74
N ASP A 198 -19.10 -3.19 -8.79
CA ASP A 198 -18.51 -4.52 -8.53
C ASP A 198 -18.04 -4.65 -7.07
N TYR A 199 -18.95 -5.10 -6.21
CA TYR A 199 -18.71 -5.30 -4.77
C TYR A 199 -18.11 -6.67 -4.45
N ASP A 200 -18.29 -7.63 -5.37
CA ASP A 200 -17.91 -9.02 -5.14
C ASP A 200 -16.41 -9.22 -5.41
N THR A 201 -15.83 -8.48 -6.36
CA THR A 201 -14.42 -8.64 -6.73
C THR A 201 -13.45 -8.39 -5.56
N PRO A 202 -13.54 -7.30 -4.78
CA PRO A 202 -12.68 -7.11 -3.61
C PRO A 202 -12.84 -8.22 -2.56
N THR A 203 -14.08 -8.62 -2.26
CA THR A 203 -14.37 -9.70 -1.31
C THR A 203 -13.77 -11.02 -1.79
N ARG A 204 -13.94 -11.36 -3.06
CA ARG A 204 -13.40 -12.59 -3.67
C ARG A 204 -11.87 -12.63 -3.65
N ILE A 205 -11.22 -11.50 -3.95
CA ILE A 205 -9.76 -11.44 -4.10
C ILE A 205 -9.06 -11.28 -2.75
N LEU A 206 -9.63 -10.53 -1.81
CA LEU A 206 -8.92 -10.14 -0.58
C LEU A 206 -9.53 -10.78 0.68
N ALA A 207 -10.83 -11.04 0.70
CA ALA A 207 -11.49 -11.58 1.89
C ALA A 207 -11.54 -13.11 1.89
N GLY A 208 -11.89 -13.76 0.76
CA GLY A 208 -11.90 -15.22 0.63
C GLY A 208 -13.31 -15.84 0.57
N PRO A 209 -13.43 -17.18 0.68
CA PRO A 209 -14.69 -17.89 0.44
C PRO A 209 -15.72 -17.75 1.57
N ASP A 210 -15.29 -17.38 2.77
CA ASP A 210 -16.11 -17.20 3.95
C ASP A 210 -15.45 -16.19 4.91
N PHE A 211 -16.04 -15.99 6.08
CA PHE A 211 -15.59 -15.01 7.08
C PHE A 211 -14.45 -15.49 7.99
N GLU A 212 -13.94 -16.70 7.77
CA GLU A 212 -12.88 -17.33 8.55
C GLU A 212 -11.58 -17.49 7.75
N HIS A 213 -11.69 -17.69 6.43
CA HIS A 213 -10.56 -17.95 5.55
C HIS A 213 -10.22 -16.73 4.70
N ILE A 214 -9.08 -16.10 5.00
CA ILE A 214 -8.53 -14.98 4.23
C ILE A 214 -8.03 -15.48 2.87
N ALA A 215 -8.36 -14.77 1.78
CA ALA A 215 -7.80 -15.05 0.47
C ALA A 215 -6.26 -14.87 0.46
N PRO A 216 -5.50 -15.64 -0.34
CA PRO A 216 -4.04 -15.53 -0.38
C PRO A 216 -3.54 -14.10 -0.62
N GLU A 217 -4.17 -13.36 -1.52
CA GLU A 217 -3.82 -11.97 -1.81
C GLU A 217 -4.10 -11.06 -0.61
N GLY A 218 -5.24 -11.23 0.08
CA GLY A 218 -5.54 -10.47 1.29
C GLY A 218 -4.55 -10.72 2.42
N GLN A 219 -4.15 -11.98 2.61
CA GLN A 219 -3.14 -12.36 3.59
C GLN A 219 -1.78 -11.73 3.24
N HIS A 220 -1.36 -11.86 1.98
CA HIS A 220 -0.13 -11.25 1.48
C HIS A 220 -0.13 -9.72 1.68
N PHE A 221 -1.28 -9.05 1.54
CA PHE A 221 -1.38 -7.60 1.77
C PHE A 221 -1.11 -7.25 3.23
N MET A 222 -1.76 -7.96 4.14
CA MET A 222 -1.58 -7.75 5.58
C MET A 222 -0.15 -8.03 6.01
N ASP A 223 0.47 -9.07 5.46
CA ASP A 223 1.85 -9.43 5.75
C ASP A 223 2.82 -8.38 5.20
N ASN A 224 2.61 -7.87 3.98
CA ASN A 224 3.43 -6.78 3.43
C ASN A 224 3.39 -5.51 4.29
N ILE A 225 2.24 -5.14 4.85
CA ILE A 225 2.14 -3.98 5.76
C ILE A 225 2.97 -4.23 7.03
N LYS A 226 2.86 -5.43 7.62
CA LYS A 226 3.60 -5.81 8.83
C LYS A 226 5.10 -5.87 8.56
N ASP A 227 5.49 -6.45 7.44
CA ASP A 227 6.89 -6.57 7.02
C ASP A 227 7.50 -5.21 6.72
N TYR A 228 6.76 -4.32 6.07
CA TYR A 228 7.18 -2.94 5.84
C TYR A 228 7.43 -2.20 7.17
N ARG A 229 6.48 -2.24 8.12
CA ARG A 229 6.66 -1.70 9.48
C ARG A 229 7.90 -2.27 10.16
N ASN A 230 8.00 -3.60 10.21
CA ASN A 230 9.08 -4.31 10.88
C ASN A 230 10.44 -3.95 10.28
N ARG A 231 10.51 -3.85 8.95
CA ARG A 231 11.72 -3.49 8.22
C ARG A 231 12.13 -2.05 8.47
N LEU A 232 11.20 -1.10 8.51
CA LEU A 232 11.49 0.28 8.88
C LEU A 232 12.07 0.38 10.30
N CYS A 233 11.44 -0.27 11.28
CA CYS A 233 11.96 -0.31 12.65
C CYS A 233 13.38 -0.92 12.70
N GLY A 234 13.62 -2.01 11.96
CA GLY A 234 14.94 -2.62 11.86
C GLY A 234 15.97 -1.73 11.17
N LEU A 235 15.61 -1.01 10.11
CA LEU A 235 16.53 -0.08 9.43
C LEU A 235 16.98 1.08 10.33
N ILE A 236 16.11 1.50 11.24
CA ILE A 236 16.44 2.52 12.24
C ILE A 236 17.32 1.91 13.32
N ALA A 237 16.90 0.78 13.90
CA ALA A 237 17.54 0.20 15.09
C ALA A 237 18.82 -0.62 14.83
N ASP A 238 18.97 -1.22 13.64
CA ASP A 238 20.03 -2.19 13.37
C ASP A 238 21.34 -1.46 13.01
N HIS A 239 22.05 -0.99 14.02
CA HIS A 239 23.35 -0.36 13.88
C HIS A 239 24.27 -0.68 15.07
N PRO A 240 25.60 -0.56 14.94
CA PRO A 240 26.48 -0.66 16.09
C PRO A 240 26.31 0.57 16.99
N SER A 241 26.47 0.39 18.29
CA SER A 241 26.59 1.51 19.23
C SER A 241 27.89 2.27 19.01
N ASP A 242 28.00 3.45 19.62
CA ASP A 242 29.29 4.08 19.86
C ASP A 242 30.21 3.19 20.71
N THR A 243 31.52 3.43 20.60
CA THR A 243 32.51 2.71 21.41
C THR A 243 32.49 3.25 22.84
N MET A 244 32.11 2.39 23.78
CA MET A 244 32.05 2.71 25.21
C MET A 244 33.45 2.97 25.78
N GLU A 245 33.55 3.61 26.96
CA GLU A 245 34.84 3.92 27.62
C GLU A 245 35.72 2.68 27.85
N ASN A 246 35.10 1.51 28.03
CA ASN A 246 35.78 0.23 28.22
C ASN A 246 36.12 -0.50 26.89
N GLY A 247 35.86 0.13 25.74
CA GLY A 247 36.08 -0.42 24.41
C GLY A 247 34.97 -1.35 23.88
N THR A 248 33.88 -1.53 24.63
CA THR A 248 32.73 -2.36 24.20
C THR A 248 31.94 -1.64 23.10
N VAL A 249 31.46 -2.40 22.12
CA VAL A 249 30.51 -1.94 21.09
C VAL A 249 29.35 -2.91 21.09
N TYR A 250 28.15 -2.42 21.37
CA TYR A 250 26.92 -3.21 21.25
C TYR A 250 26.50 -3.30 19.79
N GLN A 251 25.89 -4.43 19.42
CA GLN A 251 25.29 -4.61 18.11
C GLN A 251 23.78 -4.56 18.31
N TYR A 252 23.19 -3.39 18.08
CA TYR A 252 21.75 -3.24 18.19
C TYR A 252 21.08 -4.05 17.07
N LYS A 253 19.98 -4.68 17.45
CA LYS A 253 19.15 -5.48 16.56
C LYS A 253 17.72 -5.48 17.04
N PHE A 254 16.83 -4.99 16.18
CA PHE A 254 15.41 -5.00 16.43
C PHE A 254 14.88 -6.44 16.44
N ASP A 255 14.15 -6.79 17.50
CA ASP A 255 13.61 -8.13 17.73
C ASP A 255 12.09 -8.07 17.68
N THR A 256 11.55 -8.25 16.47
CA THR A 256 10.11 -8.18 16.21
C THR A 256 9.32 -9.27 16.94
N ALA A 257 9.98 -10.37 17.34
CA ALA A 257 9.32 -11.48 18.03
C ALA A 257 8.91 -11.14 19.46
N LEU A 258 9.39 -10.02 20.01
CA LEU A 258 9.03 -9.54 21.35
C LEU A 258 7.67 -8.82 21.38
N PHE A 259 7.09 -8.51 20.22
CA PHE A 259 5.85 -7.77 20.12
C PHE A 259 4.68 -8.68 19.78
N SER A 260 3.53 -8.44 20.42
CA SER A 260 2.26 -9.08 20.08
C SER A 260 1.41 -8.14 19.21
N ASN A 261 0.71 -8.70 18.23
CA ASN A 261 -0.26 -7.93 17.47
C ASN A 261 -1.55 -7.79 18.28
N PRO A 262 -2.15 -6.60 18.37
CA PRO A 262 -3.38 -6.41 19.12
C PRO A 262 -4.54 -7.08 18.38
N GLU A 263 -5.40 -7.80 19.12
CA GLU A 263 -6.59 -8.41 18.51
C GLU A 263 -7.56 -7.34 17.98
N PHE A 264 -7.72 -6.25 18.74
CA PHE A 264 -8.58 -5.12 18.40
C PHE A 264 -7.93 -3.78 18.74
N LEU A 265 -8.28 -2.73 17.99
CA LEU A 265 -7.93 -1.33 18.27
C LEU A 265 -9.17 -0.43 18.03
N ILE A 266 -10.23 -0.66 18.81
CA ILE A 266 -11.54 -0.02 18.59
C ILE A 266 -11.59 1.34 19.28
N SER A 267 -11.16 1.39 20.54
CA SER A 267 -11.24 2.57 21.39
C SER A 267 -9.89 3.26 21.55
N GLU A 268 -9.92 4.54 21.96
CA GLU A 268 -8.71 5.26 22.37
C GLU A 268 -8.01 4.58 23.56
N SER A 269 -8.78 3.93 24.44
CA SER A 269 -8.22 3.13 25.54
C SER A 269 -7.44 1.93 25.03
N ASP A 270 -7.93 1.25 23.98
CA ASP A 270 -7.24 0.11 23.38
C ASP A 270 -5.92 0.56 22.76
N ARG A 271 -5.95 1.68 22.01
CA ARG A 271 -4.75 2.29 21.43
C ARG A 271 -3.74 2.68 22.48
N GLN A 272 -4.18 3.26 23.59
CA GLN A 272 -3.29 3.65 24.68
C GLN A 272 -2.69 2.43 25.40
N THR A 273 -3.48 1.38 25.63
CA THR A 273 -2.97 0.11 26.19
C THR A 273 -1.91 -0.49 25.29
N PHE A 274 -2.20 -0.62 23.99
CA PHE A 274 -1.24 -1.14 23.02
C PHE A 274 0.04 -0.29 22.95
N LYS A 275 -0.09 1.05 22.96
CA LYS A 275 1.07 1.94 23.03
C LYS A 275 1.91 1.66 24.28
N ASN A 276 1.29 1.52 25.45
CA ASN A 276 2.00 1.26 26.70
C ASN A 276 2.74 -0.09 26.68
N GLU A 277 2.16 -1.12 26.05
CA GLU A 277 2.79 -2.43 25.85
C GLU A 277 4.02 -2.33 24.93
N VAL A 278 3.90 -1.61 23.81
CA VAL A 278 5.01 -1.33 22.91
C VAL A 278 6.12 -0.54 23.63
N ASP A 279 5.77 0.54 24.33
CA ASP A 279 6.73 1.36 25.08
C ASP A 279 7.49 0.55 26.14
N SER A 280 6.77 -0.36 26.82
CA SER A 280 7.36 -1.25 27.84
C SER A 280 8.32 -2.26 27.21
N THR A 281 7.94 -2.84 26.06
CA THR A 281 8.79 -3.77 25.30
C THR A 281 10.05 -3.08 24.82
N LEU A 282 9.93 -1.88 24.24
CA LEU A 282 11.07 -1.08 23.80
C LEU A 282 11.97 -0.66 24.96
N ALA A 283 11.41 -0.30 26.11
CA ALA A 283 12.20 0.00 27.30
C ALA A 283 13.03 -1.21 27.77
N GLN A 284 12.47 -2.42 27.69
CA GLN A 284 13.20 -3.64 27.99
C GLN A 284 14.31 -3.88 26.95
N MET A 285 14.04 -3.67 25.66
CA MET A 285 15.05 -3.80 24.61
C MET A 285 16.23 -2.83 24.80
N VAL A 286 15.96 -1.59 25.23
CA VAL A 286 17.02 -0.63 25.61
C VAL A 286 17.83 -1.17 26.79
N ALA A 287 17.17 -1.65 27.84
CA ALA A 287 17.85 -2.21 29.02
C ALA A 287 18.74 -3.42 28.68
N ASP A 288 18.35 -4.20 27.68
CA ASP A 288 19.08 -5.37 27.18
C ASP A 288 20.16 -5.01 26.13
N ASN A 289 20.38 -3.72 25.84
CA ASN A 289 21.27 -3.23 24.78
C ASN A 289 20.92 -3.82 23.39
N LYS A 290 19.62 -4.03 23.12
CA LYS A 290 19.13 -4.49 21.81
C LYS A 290 18.80 -3.32 20.87
N ILE A 291 18.49 -2.14 21.38
CA ILE A 291 18.26 -0.93 20.58
C ILE A 291 18.88 0.28 21.28
N ASP A 292 19.18 1.32 20.52
CA ASP A 292 19.64 2.59 21.06
C ASP A 292 18.51 3.30 21.83
N PRO A 293 18.77 3.86 23.04
CA PRO A 293 17.83 4.75 23.72
C PRO A 293 17.31 5.89 22.85
N GLU A 294 18.12 6.44 21.94
CA GLU A 294 17.74 7.57 21.09
C GLU A 294 16.71 7.20 20.01
N ASP A 295 16.73 5.95 19.54
CA ASP A 295 15.79 5.47 18.51
C ASP A 295 14.45 5.02 19.08
N LYS A 296 14.39 4.77 20.40
CA LYS A 296 13.26 4.15 21.08
C LYS A 296 11.93 4.82 20.74
N ASP A 297 11.85 6.14 20.84
CA ASP A 297 10.59 6.87 20.65
C ASP A 297 10.15 6.84 19.19
N VAL A 298 11.08 7.00 18.24
CA VAL A 298 10.80 6.94 16.80
C VAL A 298 10.30 5.55 16.40
N ILE A 299 10.99 4.50 16.86
CA ILE A 299 10.58 3.10 16.63
C ILE A 299 9.18 2.87 17.21
N GLY A 300 8.92 3.32 18.44
CA GLY A 300 7.63 3.19 19.09
C GLY A 300 6.50 3.86 18.32
N GLU A 301 6.71 5.08 17.84
CA GLU A 301 5.73 5.79 17.02
C GLU A 301 5.42 5.07 15.71
N ILE A 302 6.46 4.63 14.99
CA ILE A 302 6.30 3.87 13.73
C ILE A 302 5.54 2.58 14.01
N TYR A 303 5.97 1.81 15.01
CA TYR A 303 5.38 0.53 15.34
C TYR A 303 3.90 0.67 15.70
N VAL A 304 3.56 1.64 16.56
CA VAL A 304 2.17 1.85 16.99
C VAL A 304 1.29 2.32 15.83
N ARG A 305 1.74 3.32 15.04
CA ARG A 305 0.93 3.92 13.98
C ARG A 305 0.68 2.97 12.80
N MET A 306 1.63 2.10 12.50
CA MET A 306 1.54 1.19 11.35
C MET A 306 1.01 -0.19 11.71
N THR A 307 0.77 -0.48 12.99
CA THR A 307 0.19 -1.76 13.39
C THR A 307 -1.29 -1.82 13.05
N ILE A 308 -1.65 -2.76 12.19
CA ILE A 308 -3.04 -3.16 11.96
C ILE A 308 -3.47 -4.18 13.04
N PRO A 309 -4.67 -4.08 13.61
CA PRO A 309 -5.18 -5.10 14.52
C PRO A 309 -5.45 -6.40 13.76
N GLU A 310 -5.55 -7.52 14.47
CA GLU A 310 -5.90 -8.80 13.84
C GLU A 310 -7.35 -8.81 13.35
N LYS A 311 -8.24 -8.14 14.09
CA LYS A 311 -9.68 -8.18 13.86
C LYS A 311 -10.32 -6.80 13.90
N VAL A 312 -11.50 -6.76 13.28
CA VAL A 312 -12.45 -5.65 13.30
C VAL A 312 -13.81 -6.17 13.75
N MET A 313 -14.64 -5.28 14.28
CA MET A 313 -16.03 -5.61 14.62
C MET A 313 -16.96 -5.17 13.49
N ASN A 314 -17.76 -6.11 12.98
CA ASN A 314 -18.85 -5.80 12.05
C ASN A 314 -20.15 -6.45 12.55
N HIS A 315 -21.22 -5.67 12.63
CA HIS A 315 -22.53 -6.12 13.16
C HIS A 315 -22.47 -6.89 14.50
N GLY A 316 -21.53 -6.54 15.38
CA GLY A 316 -21.36 -7.17 16.69
C GLY A 316 -20.62 -8.52 16.67
N LEU A 317 -20.06 -8.92 15.52
CA LEU A 317 -19.24 -10.10 15.37
C LEU A 317 -17.80 -9.73 14.97
N PRO A 318 -16.79 -10.48 15.44
CA PRO A 318 -15.40 -10.24 15.10
C PRO A 318 -15.04 -10.89 13.77
N TYR A 319 -14.36 -10.14 12.90
CA TYR A 319 -13.86 -10.61 11.61
C TYR A 319 -12.38 -10.25 11.44
N PRO A 320 -11.61 -10.98 10.64
CA PRO A 320 -10.25 -10.56 10.32
C PRO A 320 -10.22 -9.14 9.75
N TRP A 321 -9.20 -8.36 10.07
CA TRP A 321 -9.14 -6.92 9.76
C TRP A 321 -9.40 -6.58 8.29
N ILE A 322 -8.94 -7.45 7.38
CA ILE A 322 -9.11 -7.28 5.93
C ILE A 322 -10.59 -7.22 5.49
N PHE A 323 -11.50 -7.88 6.22
CA PHE A 323 -12.94 -7.85 5.93
C PHE A 323 -13.58 -6.50 6.26
N GLY A 324 -12.94 -5.68 7.09
CA GLY A 324 -13.41 -4.32 7.39
C GLY A 324 -12.93 -3.28 6.38
N GLN A 325 -12.15 -3.67 5.38
CA GLN A 325 -11.63 -2.77 4.35
C GLN A 325 -12.53 -2.70 3.10
N PHE A 326 -13.58 -3.54 3.04
CA PHE A 326 -14.53 -3.64 1.93
C PHE A 326 -15.97 -3.58 2.43
#